data_AF-A0A7V6LFX9-F1
#
_entry.id   AF-A0A7V6LFX9-F1
#
_cell.length_a   1.000
_cell.length_b   1.000
_cell.length_c   1.000
_cell.angle_alpha   90.00
_cell.angle_beta   90.00
_cell.angle_gamma   90.00
#
_symmetry.space_group_name_H-M   'P 1'
#
loop_
_entity.id
_entity.type
_entity.pdbx_description
1 polymer ?
#
loop_
_entity_poly.entity_id
_entity_poly.type
_entity_poly.pdbx_seq_one_letter_code
_entity_poly.pdbx_strand_id
1 'polypeptide(L)'
;MNKLTQLRTIIASLDETLVKALCGRAVFKVNAELYNEIRRPLPIVETANLFGAASTIAGRIHILRPFYVNTLLPALCEAGEDADCRKCVTADASCMTALAQRLNLSVHVAALKLGEIPETLRQPLMERDPVLLETAITNHTVETEVIKRILAMSHEQHADDTLSEKIALIYKRWIIPISRKIQVHDLLVKYRQEEPYQGGS
;
A
#
# COMPACT_ATOMS: atom_id res chain seq x y z
N MET A 1 13.89 -18.39 -13.50
CA MET A 1 13.19 -18.01 -12.26
C MET A 1 11.85 -17.40 -12.65
N ASN A 2 10.73 -17.85 -12.09
CA ASN A 2 9.39 -17.38 -12.47
C ASN A 2 9.21 -15.90 -12.02
N LYS A 3 8.79 -15.01 -12.94
CA LYS A 3 8.58 -13.56 -12.68
C LYS A 3 7.69 -13.32 -11.46
N LEU A 4 6.67 -14.16 -11.25
CA LEU A 4 5.76 -14.08 -10.10
C LEU A 4 6.46 -14.45 -8.78
N THR A 5 7.36 -15.42 -8.79
CA THR A 5 8.16 -15.77 -7.60
C THR A 5 9.07 -14.62 -7.20
N GLN A 6 9.73 -14.00 -8.18
CA GLN A 6 10.58 -12.83 -7.93
C GLN A 6 9.77 -11.65 -7.34
N LEU A 7 8.59 -11.36 -7.89
CA LEU A 7 7.70 -10.34 -7.32
C LEU A 7 7.31 -10.63 -5.87
N ARG A 8 6.99 -11.88 -5.55
CA ARG A 8 6.66 -12.28 -4.17
C ARG A 8 7.82 -12.03 -3.21
N THR A 9 9.05 -12.33 -3.63
CA THR A 9 10.25 -12.03 -2.84
C THR A 9 10.44 -10.53 -2.63
N ILE A 10 10.25 -9.72 -3.69
CA ILE A 10 10.35 -8.25 -3.57
C ILE A 10 9.26 -7.70 -2.64
N ILE A 11 8.01 -8.18 -2.76
CA ILE A 11 6.90 -7.81 -1.86
C ILE A 11 7.29 -8.11 -0.41
N ALA A 12 7.79 -9.32 -0.12
CA ALA A 12 8.17 -9.70 1.23
C ALA A 12 9.31 -8.83 1.79
N SER A 13 10.31 -8.48 0.97
CA SER A 13 11.41 -7.59 1.39
C SER A 13 10.93 -6.15 1.67
N LEU A 14 10.00 -5.64 0.87
CA LEU A 14 9.38 -4.33 1.12
C LEU A 14 8.45 -4.36 2.35
N ASP A 15 7.74 -5.48 2.57
CA ASP A 15 6.95 -5.70 3.77
C ASP A 15 7.85 -5.63 5.01
N GLU A 16 9.00 -6.33 5.00
CA GLU A 16 9.98 -6.31 6.10
C GLU A 16 10.50 -4.88 6.38
N THR A 17 10.86 -4.14 5.32
CA THR A 17 11.31 -2.75 5.43
C THR A 17 10.24 -1.86 6.05
N LEU A 18 8.97 -2.03 5.64
CA LEU A 18 7.85 -1.26 6.18
C LEU A 18 7.53 -1.68 7.62
N VAL A 19 7.56 -2.96 7.97
CA VAL A 19 7.36 -3.43 9.34
C VAL A 19 8.42 -2.86 10.26
N LYS A 20 9.70 -2.91 9.87
CA LYS A 20 10.79 -2.28 10.63
C LYS A 20 10.57 -0.79 10.84
N ALA A 21 10.13 -0.06 9.81
CA ALA A 21 9.82 1.36 9.93
C ALA A 21 8.65 1.59 10.91
N LEU A 22 7.57 0.82 10.82
CA LEU A 22 6.40 0.91 11.70
C LEU A 22 6.77 0.60 13.15
N CYS A 23 7.56 -0.45 13.41
CA CYS A 23 8.06 -0.75 14.75
C CYS A 23 8.90 0.41 15.30
N GLY A 24 9.81 0.96 14.49
CA GLY A 24 10.62 2.12 14.88
C GLY A 24 9.79 3.37 15.15
N ARG A 25 8.70 3.59 14.41
CA ARG A 25 7.79 4.72 14.64
C ARG A 25 6.91 4.52 15.88
N ALA A 26 6.52 3.28 16.20
CA ALA A 26 5.66 2.96 17.33
C ALA A 26 6.25 3.31 18.70
N VAL A 27 7.58 3.49 18.78
CA VAL A 27 8.28 3.95 19.99
C VAL A 27 7.87 5.37 20.40
N PHE A 28 7.40 6.19 19.46
CA PHE A 28 7.06 7.60 19.65
C PHE A 28 5.55 7.83 19.72
N LYS A 29 5.14 8.95 20.32
CA LYS A 29 3.74 9.36 20.43
C LYS A 29 3.22 10.02 19.15
N VAL A 30 1.90 10.13 19.02
CA VAL A 30 1.24 10.95 17.99
C VAL A 30 1.30 12.42 18.44
N ASN A 31 2.45 13.05 18.21
CA ASN A 31 2.71 14.47 18.49
C ASN A 31 1.82 15.36 17.58
N ALA A 32 0.57 15.58 17.98
CA ALA A 32 -0.45 16.19 17.13
C ALA A 32 -0.03 17.54 16.53
N GLU A 33 0.69 18.36 17.31
CA GLU A 33 1.14 19.69 16.88
C GLU A 33 2.17 19.67 15.73
N LEU A 34 2.89 18.55 15.52
CA LEU A 34 3.90 18.45 14.47
C LEU A 34 3.30 18.41 13.06
N TYR A 35 2.10 17.87 12.91
CA TYR A 35 1.63 17.45 11.60
C TYR A 35 0.85 18.52 10.85
N ASN A 36 0.14 19.40 11.58
CA ASN A 36 -0.77 20.43 11.06
C ASN A 36 -1.55 19.98 9.80
N GLU A 37 -1.98 18.72 9.76
CA GLU A 37 -2.58 18.10 8.58
C GLU A 37 -4.10 18.21 8.67
N ILE A 38 -4.61 19.28 8.09
CA ILE A 38 -6.04 19.64 8.13
C ILE A 38 -6.85 18.78 7.14
N ARG A 39 -6.18 18.16 6.15
CA ARG A 39 -6.86 17.38 5.11
C ARG A 39 -7.33 16.05 5.67
N ARG A 40 -8.62 15.75 5.46
CA ARG A 40 -9.16 14.42 5.75
C ARG A 40 -8.49 13.36 4.88
N PRO A 41 -8.28 12.15 5.40
CA PRO A 41 -7.81 11.03 4.59
C PRO A 41 -8.82 10.76 3.48
N LEU A 42 -8.34 10.61 2.25
CA LEU A 42 -9.19 10.28 1.12
C LEU A 42 -9.71 8.84 1.24
N PRO A 43 -10.87 8.51 0.66
CA PRO A 43 -11.30 7.12 0.51
C PRO A 43 -10.20 6.26 -0.15
N ILE A 44 -10.16 4.97 0.18
CA ILE A 44 -9.15 4.03 -0.35
C ILE A 44 -9.10 4.06 -1.88
N VAL A 45 -10.25 4.09 -2.55
CA VAL A 45 -10.36 4.12 -4.01
C VAL A 45 -9.73 5.39 -4.58
N GLU A 46 -10.06 6.56 -4.01
CA GLU A 46 -9.53 7.84 -4.47
C GLU A 46 -8.02 7.96 -4.20
N THR A 47 -7.56 7.52 -3.03
CA THR A 47 -6.14 7.42 -2.69
C THR A 47 -5.40 6.57 -3.73
N ALA A 48 -5.92 5.39 -4.06
CA ALA A 48 -5.32 4.49 -5.02
C ALA A 48 -5.26 5.07 -6.44
N ASN A 49 -6.34 5.73 -6.88
CA ASN A 49 -6.42 6.38 -8.19
C ASN A 49 -5.35 7.47 -8.32
N LEU A 50 -5.28 8.40 -7.37
CA LEU A 50 -4.28 9.47 -7.39
C LEU A 50 -2.86 8.90 -7.29
N PHE A 51 -2.66 7.87 -6.47
CA PHE A 51 -1.36 7.23 -6.30
C PHE A 51 -0.85 6.57 -7.59
N GLY A 52 -1.73 5.87 -8.32
CA GLY A 52 -1.42 5.27 -9.62
C GLY A 52 -1.11 6.32 -10.69
N ALA A 53 -1.85 7.43 -10.70
CA ALA A 53 -1.65 8.53 -11.63
C ALA A 53 -0.35 9.33 -11.38
N ALA A 54 0.15 9.37 -10.15
CA ALA A 54 1.38 10.09 -9.81
C ALA A 54 2.63 9.43 -10.39
N SER A 55 3.42 10.21 -11.14
CA SER A 55 4.63 9.73 -11.83
C SER A 55 5.90 9.69 -10.96
N THR A 56 5.86 10.26 -9.75
CA THR A 56 7.03 10.34 -8.86
C THR A 56 6.72 9.78 -7.47
N ILE A 57 7.76 9.26 -6.80
CA ILE A 57 7.65 8.80 -5.40
C ILE A 57 7.30 9.97 -4.47
N ALA A 58 7.84 11.17 -4.71
CA ALA A 58 7.50 12.36 -3.93
C ALA A 58 6.00 12.72 -4.03
N GLY A 59 5.43 12.68 -5.25
CA GLY A 59 3.99 12.91 -5.45
C GLY A 59 3.13 11.86 -4.75
N ARG A 60 3.56 10.60 -4.78
CA ARG A 60 2.89 9.50 -4.06
C ARG A 60 2.95 9.64 -2.54
N ILE A 61 4.09 10.07 -1.99
CA ILE A 61 4.20 10.39 -0.57
C ILE A 61 3.23 11.55 -0.21
N HIS A 62 3.15 12.58 -1.05
CA HIS A 62 2.22 13.68 -0.83
C HIS A 62 0.75 13.22 -0.77
N ILE A 63 0.35 12.31 -1.66
CA ILE A 63 -1.00 11.72 -1.69
C ILE A 63 -1.27 10.88 -0.44
N LEU A 64 -0.28 10.13 0.05
CA LEU A 64 -0.43 9.28 1.23
C LEU A 64 -0.40 10.05 2.55
N ARG A 65 0.12 11.28 2.58
CA ARG A 65 0.33 12.03 3.82
C ARG A 65 -0.94 12.20 4.68
N PRO A 66 -2.11 12.60 4.13
CA PRO A 66 -3.34 12.70 4.94
C PRO A 66 -3.77 11.36 5.55
N PHE A 67 -3.65 10.27 4.78
CA PHE A 67 -3.91 8.91 5.27
C PHE A 67 -2.92 8.48 6.35
N TYR A 68 -1.63 8.78 6.16
CA TYR A 68 -0.60 8.46 7.13
C TYR A 68 -0.86 9.16 8.47
N VAL A 69 -1.04 10.48 8.45
CA VAL A 69 -1.22 11.28 9.68
C VAL A 69 -2.55 10.98 10.37
N ASN A 70 -3.65 10.94 9.62
CA ASN A 70 -4.99 10.90 10.22
C ASN A 70 -5.57 9.49 10.38
N THR A 71 -4.86 8.45 9.94
CA THR A 71 -5.35 7.07 10.03
C THR A 71 -4.29 6.10 10.50
N LEU A 72 -3.11 6.09 9.88
CA LEU A 72 -2.05 5.15 10.28
C LEU A 72 -1.46 5.49 11.65
N LEU A 73 -1.09 6.75 11.90
CA LEU A 73 -0.48 7.14 13.16
C LEU A 73 -1.37 6.85 14.38
N PRO A 74 -2.67 7.23 14.40
CA PRO A 74 -3.55 6.90 15.53
C PRO A 74 -3.81 5.39 15.70
N ALA A 75 -3.69 4.60 14.63
CA ALA A 75 -3.83 3.15 14.71
C ALA A 75 -2.56 2.45 15.22
N LEU A 76 -1.40 3.09 15.05
CA LEU A 76 -0.09 2.54 15.39
C LEU A 76 0.38 2.99 16.78
N CYS A 77 0.28 4.29 17.06
CA CYS A 77 0.97 4.97 18.14
C CYS A 77 0.00 5.51 19.20
N GLU A 78 0.47 5.57 20.43
CA GLU A 78 -0.28 6.22 21.52
C GLU A 78 -0.29 7.75 21.35
N ALA A 79 -1.37 8.40 21.74
CA ALA A 79 -1.44 9.86 21.77
C ALA A 79 -0.51 10.45 22.84
N GLY A 80 0.01 11.65 22.59
CA GLY A 80 0.84 12.39 23.54
C GLY A 80 1.99 13.13 22.86
N GLU A 81 2.96 13.55 23.68
CA GLU A 81 4.13 14.31 23.26
C GLU A 81 5.41 13.56 23.64
N ASP A 82 6.40 13.59 22.76
CA ASP A 82 7.74 13.10 23.02
C ASP A 82 8.68 14.24 23.40
N ALA A 83 9.62 13.97 24.32
CA ALA A 83 10.63 14.97 24.72
C ALA A 83 11.57 15.38 23.56
N ASP A 84 11.81 14.50 22.58
CA ASP A 84 12.63 14.77 21.39
C ASP A 84 11.86 14.48 20.11
N CYS A 85 11.05 15.44 19.68
CA CYS A 85 10.18 15.33 18.51
C CYS A 85 10.95 15.15 17.18
N ARG A 86 12.25 15.49 17.11
CA ARG A 86 13.05 15.35 15.88
C ARG A 86 13.18 13.88 15.44
N LYS A 87 13.35 12.96 16.39
CA LYS A 87 13.43 11.52 16.09
C LYS A 87 12.11 10.97 15.56
N CYS A 88 10.99 11.51 16.06
CA CYS A 88 9.66 11.22 15.53
C CYS A 88 9.56 11.61 14.05
N VAL A 89 10.00 12.82 13.68
CA VAL A 89 9.97 13.29 12.29
C VAL A 89 10.81 12.41 11.36
N THR A 90 11.99 11.97 11.80
CA THR A 90 12.81 11.02 11.03
C THR A 90 12.11 9.67 10.86
N ALA A 91 11.51 9.13 11.92
CA ALA A 91 10.75 7.88 11.86
C ALA A 91 9.52 7.99 10.94
N ASP A 92 8.86 9.16 10.94
CA ASP A 92 7.75 9.45 10.03
C ASP A 92 8.18 9.44 8.56
N ALA A 93 9.32 10.07 8.26
CA ALA A 93 9.88 10.07 6.91
C ALA A 93 10.23 8.65 6.44
N SER A 94 10.82 7.83 7.32
CA SER A 94 11.12 6.42 7.02
C SER A 94 9.83 5.61 6.75
N CYS A 95 8.79 5.77 7.57
CA CYS A 95 7.52 5.08 7.37
C CYS A 95 6.84 5.47 6.06
N MET A 96 6.72 6.77 5.76
CA MET A 96 6.09 7.24 4.53
C MET A 96 6.85 6.77 3.29
N THR A 97 8.19 6.76 3.34
CA THR A 97 9.03 6.27 2.23
C THR A 97 8.83 4.79 2.02
N ALA A 98 8.90 3.97 3.08
CA ALA A 98 8.70 2.53 3.00
C ALA A 98 7.28 2.18 2.52
N LEU A 99 6.27 2.90 3.01
CA LEU A 99 4.87 2.73 2.59
C LEU A 99 4.70 3.05 1.10
N ALA A 100 5.24 4.17 0.63
CA ALA A 100 5.16 4.56 -0.77
C ALA A 100 5.88 3.55 -1.68
N GLN A 101 7.04 3.05 -1.28
CA GLN A 101 7.76 2.01 -2.03
C GLN A 101 6.97 0.70 -2.09
N ARG A 102 6.40 0.27 -0.96
CA ARG A 102 5.59 -0.95 -0.89
C ARG A 102 4.33 -0.87 -1.76
N LEU A 103 3.63 0.27 -1.73
CA LEU A 103 2.45 0.49 -2.55
C LEU A 103 2.81 0.67 -4.04
N ASN A 104 3.94 1.30 -4.36
CA ASN A 104 4.43 1.45 -5.72
C ASN A 104 4.64 0.09 -6.42
N LEU A 105 5.05 -0.95 -5.69
CA LEU A 105 5.18 -2.27 -6.30
C LEU A 105 3.87 -2.76 -6.93
N SER A 106 2.70 -2.33 -6.43
CA SER A 106 1.39 -2.65 -6.99
C SER A 106 1.20 -2.11 -8.42
N VAL A 107 1.77 -0.95 -8.74
CA VAL A 107 1.81 -0.37 -10.10
C VAL A 107 2.61 -1.27 -11.05
N HIS A 108 3.75 -1.79 -10.59
CA HIS A 108 4.58 -2.71 -11.37
C HIS A 108 3.93 -4.09 -11.52
N VAL A 109 3.25 -4.60 -10.48
CA VAL A 109 2.47 -5.84 -10.55
C VAL A 109 1.35 -5.73 -11.59
N ALA A 110 0.65 -4.59 -11.63
CA ALA A 110 -0.37 -4.32 -12.65
C ALA A 110 0.23 -4.31 -14.07
N ALA A 111 1.37 -3.64 -14.27
CA ALA A 111 2.05 -3.61 -15.56
C ALA A 111 2.47 -5.01 -16.04
N LEU A 112 2.96 -5.87 -15.14
CA LEU A 112 3.32 -7.24 -15.48
C LEU A 112 2.11 -8.10 -15.84
N LYS A 113 0.98 -7.90 -15.15
CA LYS A 113 -0.29 -8.55 -15.51
C LYS A 113 -0.83 -8.12 -16.87
N LEU A 114 -0.50 -6.92 -17.37
CA LEU A 114 -0.90 -6.50 -18.72
C LEU A 114 -0.04 -7.16 -19.81
N GLY A 115 1.27 -7.30 -19.56
CA GLY A 115 2.15 -7.96 -20.53
C GLY A 115 1.79 -9.42 -20.80
N GLU A 116 1.23 -10.11 -19.81
CA GLU A 116 0.72 -11.48 -19.93
C GLU A 116 -0.66 -11.55 -19.25
N ILE A 117 -1.69 -11.01 -19.91
CA ILE A 117 -3.07 -10.93 -19.37
C ILE A 117 -3.53 -12.31 -18.88
N PRO A 118 -3.68 -12.51 -17.56
CA PRO A 118 -4.24 -13.75 -17.03
C PRO A 118 -5.68 -13.92 -17.53
N GLU A 119 -6.07 -15.15 -17.83
CA GLU A 119 -7.42 -15.45 -18.34
C GLU A 119 -8.53 -14.86 -17.47
N THR A 120 -8.37 -14.95 -16.15
CA THR A 120 -9.31 -14.43 -15.16
C THR A 120 -9.49 -12.91 -15.21
N LEU A 121 -8.57 -12.17 -15.83
CA LEU A 121 -8.66 -10.71 -15.96
C LEU A 121 -9.25 -10.26 -17.29
N ARG A 122 -9.36 -11.15 -18.31
CA ARG A 122 -9.82 -10.75 -19.65
C ARG A 122 -11.22 -10.15 -19.64
N GLN A 123 -12.21 -10.90 -19.13
CA GLN A 123 -13.60 -10.44 -19.09
C GLN A 123 -13.75 -9.15 -18.25
N PRO A 124 -13.24 -9.05 -17.00
CA PRO A 124 -13.34 -7.81 -16.24
C PRO A 124 -12.69 -6.59 -16.91
N LEU A 125 -11.58 -6.79 -17.63
CA LEU A 125 -10.92 -5.73 -18.39
C LEU A 125 -11.76 -5.26 -19.59
N MET A 126 -12.33 -6.19 -20.35
CA MET A 126 -13.20 -5.90 -21.49
C MET A 126 -14.48 -5.18 -21.06
N GLU A 127 -15.11 -5.62 -19.97
CA GLU A 127 -16.32 -5.01 -19.40
C GLU A 127 -16.02 -3.70 -18.67
N ARG A 128 -14.74 -3.40 -18.43
CA ARG A 128 -14.27 -2.24 -17.65
C ARG A 128 -14.89 -2.16 -16.25
N ASP A 129 -15.22 -3.30 -15.65
CA ASP A 129 -15.87 -3.36 -14.35
C ASP A 129 -14.81 -3.39 -13.22
N PRO A 130 -14.68 -2.31 -12.42
CA PRO A 130 -13.69 -2.26 -11.33
C PRO A 130 -13.99 -3.25 -10.20
N VAL A 131 -15.24 -3.64 -9.99
CA VAL A 131 -15.66 -4.59 -8.94
C VAL A 131 -15.33 -6.02 -9.37
N LEU A 132 -15.64 -6.38 -10.62
CA LEU A 132 -15.26 -7.69 -11.15
C LEU A 132 -13.75 -7.83 -11.22
N LEU A 133 -13.03 -6.77 -11.62
CA LEU A 133 -11.59 -6.79 -11.70
C LEU A 133 -10.95 -6.92 -10.31
N GLU A 134 -11.48 -6.21 -9.31
CA GLU A 134 -11.03 -6.35 -7.94
C GLU A 134 -11.23 -7.78 -7.40
N THR A 135 -12.41 -8.36 -7.67
CA THR A 135 -12.71 -9.75 -7.33
C THR A 135 -11.69 -10.70 -7.96
N ALA A 136 -11.42 -10.52 -9.25
CA ALA A 136 -10.53 -11.40 -10.02
C ALA A 136 -9.05 -11.33 -9.57
N ILE A 137 -8.58 -10.18 -9.04
CA ILE A 137 -7.22 -10.06 -8.50
C ILE A 137 -7.11 -10.43 -7.02
N THR A 138 -8.23 -10.58 -6.31
CA THR A 138 -8.23 -10.89 -4.88
C THR A 138 -7.88 -12.36 -4.66
N ASN A 139 -6.92 -12.62 -3.78
CA ASN A 139 -6.60 -13.97 -3.33
C ASN A 139 -6.53 -14.00 -1.80
N HIS A 140 -7.63 -14.39 -1.16
CA HIS A 140 -7.77 -14.38 0.30
C HIS A 140 -6.76 -15.29 1.01
N THR A 141 -6.37 -16.40 0.39
CA THR A 141 -5.33 -17.27 0.94
C THR A 141 -4.00 -16.53 0.98
N VAL A 142 -3.59 -15.88 -0.11
CA VAL A 142 -2.35 -15.09 -0.14
C VAL A 142 -2.40 -13.93 0.84
N GLU A 143 -3.52 -13.23 0.94
CA GLU A 143 -3.68 -12.13 1.91
C GLU A 143 -3.53 -12.62 3.35
N THR A 144 -4.09 -13.79 3.68
CA THR A 144 -3.94 -14.41 5.00
C THR A 144 -2.48 -14.78 5.28
N GLU A 145 -1.77 -15.33 4.31
CA GLU A 145 -0.34 -15.65 4.44
C GLU A 145 0.53 -14.39 4.54
N VAL A 146 0.14 -13.28 3.90
CA VAL A 146 0.79 -11.98 4.14
C VAL A 146 0.64 -11.59 5.60
N ILE A 147 -0.57 -11.64 6.17
CA ILE A 147 -0.78 -11.26 7.58
C ILE A 147 0.05 -12.12 8.55
N LYS A 148 0.12 -13.45 8.34
CA LYS A 148 0.98 -14.33 9.14
C LYS A 148 2.45 -13.93 9.08
N ARG A 149 2.93 -13.60 7.88
CA ARG A 149 4.32 -13.13 7.69
C ARG A 149 4.57 -11.78 8.35
N ILE A 150 3.61 -10.85 8.31
CA ILE A 150 3.71 -9.56 8.99
C ILE A 150 3.86 -9.75 10.50
N LEU A 151 3.07 -10.63 11.12
CA LEU A 151 3.20 -10.97 12.55
C LEU A 151 4.60 -11.50 12.87
N ALA A 152 5.09 -12.47 12.08
CA ALA A 152 6.43 -13.02 12.27
C ALA A 152 7.52 -11.94 12.15
N MET A 153 7.46 -11.11 11.11
CA MET A 153 8.39 -9.98 10.91
C MET A 153 8.34 -8.97 12.07
N SER A 154 7.15 -8.69 12.62
CA SER A 154 7.03 -7.80 13.78
C SER A 154 7.73 -8.36 15.01
N HIS A 155 7.59 -9.65 15.30
CA HIS A 155 8.30 -10.31 16.40
C HIS A 155 9.82 -10.37 16.19
N GLU A 156 10.27 -10.59 14.96
CA GLU A 156 11.70 -10.49 14.60
C GLU A 156 12.26 -9.09 14.84
N GLN A 157 11.43 -8.04 14.76
CA GLN A 157 11.77 -6.67 15.15
C GLN A 157 11.54 -6.40 16.66
N HIS A 158 11.38 -7.44 17.47
CA HIS A 158 11.16 -7.36 18.92
C HIS A 158 9.90 -6.59 19.34
N ALA A 159 8.87 -6.52 18.47
CA ALA A 159 7.56 -6.02 18.86
C ALA A 159 6.85 -7.01 19.80
N ASP A 160 6.15 -6.48 20.80
CA ASP A 160 5.24 -7.28 21.62
C ASP A 160 4.00 -7.70 20.81
N ASP A 161 3.16 -8.56 21.41
CA ASP A 161 1.95 -9.06 20.76
C ASP A 161 1.00 -7.92 20.38
N THR A 162 0.86 -6.92 21.26
CA THR A 162 -0.03 -5.77 21.04
C THR A 162 0.38 -4.96 19.81
N LEU A 163 1.66 -4.62 19.68
CA LEU A 163 2.16 -3.87 18.53
C LEU A 163 2.13 -4.71 17.25
N SER A 164 2.48 -6.00 17.35
CA SER A 164 2.42 -6.93 16.22
C SER A 164 1.00 -7.04 15.66
N GLU A 165 -0.01 -7.14 16.53
CA GLU A 165 -1.42 -7.12 16.14
C GLU A 165 -1.87 -5.79 15.52
N LYS A 166 -1.44 -4.64 16.07
CA LYS A 166 -1.70 -3.32 15.49
C LYS A 166 -1.15 -3.22 14.05
N ILE A 167 0.09 -3.67 13.84
CA ILE A 167 0.72 -3.66 12.50
C ILE A 167 0.00 -4.62 11.55
N ALA A 168 -0.33 -5.84 11.99
CA ALA A 168 -1.11 -6.77 11.18
C ALA A 168 -2.49 -6.19 10.78
N LEU A 169 -3.16 -5.49 11.70
CA LEU A 169 -4.43 -4.83 11.44
C LEU A 169 -4.26 -3.69 10.42
N ILE A 170 -3.18 -2.91 10.50
CA ILE A 170 -2.84 -1.87 9.52
C ILE A 170 -2.72 -2.47 8.12
N TYR A 171 -2.03 -3.60 7.99
CA TYR A 171 -1.90 -4.30 6.72
C TYR A 171 -3.25 -4.77 6.18
N LYS A 172 -4.03 -5.43 7.02
CA LYS A 172 -5.34 -6.00 6.67
C LYS A 172 -6.34 -4.94 6.26
N ARG A 173 -6.44 -3.83 7.01
CA ARG A 173 -7.45 -2.80 6.80
C ARG A 173 -7.11 -1.83 5.69
N TRP A 174 -5.82 -1.55 5.46
CA TRP A 174 -5.44 -0.47 4.57
C TRP A 174 -4.38 -0.85 3.54
N ILE A 175 -3.24 -1.41 3.91
CA ILE A 175 -2.13 -1.61 2.95
C ILE A 175 -2.51 -2.60 1.85
N ILE A 176 -3.11 -3.74 2.20
CA ILE A 176 -3.58 -4.74 1.23
C ILE A 176 -4.71 -4.18 0.35
N PRO A 177 -5.79 -3.58 0.91
CA PRO A 177 -6.83 -2.95 0.11
C PRO A 177 -6.35 -1.84 -0.83
N ILE A 178 -5.48 -0.93 -0.35
CA ILE A 178 -4.91 0.13 -1.20
C ILE A 178 -4.06 -0.48 -2.32
N SER A 179 -3.21 -1.46 -2.02
CA SER A 179 -2.41 -2.18 -3.04
C SER A 179 -3.29 -2.81 -4.13
N ARG A 180 -4.43 -3.38 -3.72
CA ARG A 180 -5.40 -3.99 -4.62
C ARG A 180 -6.08 -2.94 -5.50
N LYS A 181 -6.56 -1.84 -4.92
CA LYS A 181 -7.20 -0.75 -5.66
C LYS A 181 -6.23 -0.04 -6.62
N ILE A 182 -4.95 0.09 -6.26
CA ILE A 182 -3.91 0.60 -7.17
C ILE A 182 -3.83 -0.29 -8.41
N GLN A 183 -3.81 -1.62 -8.24
CA GLN A 183 -3.79 -2.53 -9.38
C GLN A 183 -5.05 -2.39 -10.25
N VAL A 184 -6.24 -2.33 -9.64
CA VAL A 184 -7.51 -2.12 -10.39
C VAL A 184 -7.45 -0.85 -11.23
N HIS A 185 -7.04 0.27 -10.62
CA HIS A 185 -6.92 1.55 -11.32
C HIS A 185 -5.95 1.44 -12.50
N ASP A 186 -4.73 0.98 -12.25
CA ASP A 186 -3.67 0.91 -13.26
C ASP A 186 -4.04 -0.01 -14.43
N LEU A 187 -4.62 -1.17 -14.13
CA LEU A 187 -5.09 -2.13 -15.11
C LEU A 187 -6.14 -1.51 -16.04
N LEU A 188 -7.16 -0.84 -15.48
CA LEU A 188 -8.21 -0.19 -16.26
C LEU A 188 -7.69 0.99 -17.08
N VAL A 189 -6.78 1.81 -16.52
CA VAL A 189 -6.21 2.96 -17.23
C VAL A 189 -5.35 2.52 -18.40
N LYS A 190 -4.47 1.55 -18.19
CA LYS A 190 -3.47 1.13 -19.20
C LYS A 190 -4.05 0.21 -20.26
N TYR A 191 -5.00 -0.68 -19.92
CA TYR A 191 -5.68 -1.52 -20.91
C TYR A 191 -6.41 -0.67 -21.99
N ARG A 192 -6.87 0.53 -21.64
CA ARG A 192 -7.43 1.51 -22.60
C ARG A 192 -6.46 1.86 -23.75
N GLN A 193 -5.16 1.87 -23.49
CA GLN A 193 -4.15 2.34 -24.44
C GLN A 193 -3.69 1.23 -25.41
N GLU A 194 -4.07 -0.02 -25.15
CA GLU A 194 -3.69 -1.19 -25.95
C GLU A 194 -4.76 -1.62 -26.97
N GLU A 195 -5.98 -1.06 -26.92
CA GLU A 195 -6.96 -1.32 -27.98
C GLU A 195 -6.50 -0.67 -29.30
N PRO A 196 -6.30 -1.45 -30.38
CA PRO A 196 -6.02 -0.88 -31.68
C PRO A 196 -7.24 -0.05 -32.11
N TYR A 197 -6.99 1.15 -32.60
CA TYR A 197 -7.98 2.03 -33.21
C TYR A 197 -8.76 1.25 -34.28
N GLN A 198 -9.97 0.77 -33.95
CA GLN A 198 -10.89 0.28 -34.96
C GLN A 198 -11.51 1.51 -35.61
N GLY A 199 -10.87 1.97 -36.69
CA GLY A 199 -11.40 3.02 -37.54
C GLY A 199 -12.81 2.66 -37.96
N GLY A 200 -13.77 3.50 -37.59
CA GLY A 200 -15.16 3.36 -38.03
C GLY A 200 -15.23 3.43 -39.55
N SER A 201 -15.85 2.41 -40.14
CA SER A 201 -16.36 2.44 -41.51
C SER A 201 -17.50 3.44 -41.65
#